data_AF-A0A1Y1HQW4-F1
#
_entry.id   AF-A0A1Y1HQW4-F1
#
_cell.length_a   1.000
_cell.length_b   1.000
_cell.length_c   1.000
_cell.angle_alpha   90.00
_cell.angle_beta   90.00
_cell.angle_gamma   90.00
#
_symmetry.space_group_name_H-M   'P 1'
#
loop_
_entity.id
_entity.type
_entity.pdbx_description
1 polymer ?
#
loop_
_entity_poly.entity_id
_entity_poly.type
_entity_poly.pdbx_seq_one_letter_code
_entity_poly.pdbx_strand_id
1 'polypeptide(L)'
;MTFFHFINCSALTFLPHFIYYKATPLSDYDTFTTSAKAAAVYIATALLKLICQATFLRVQDADVFDLNQEILKGLIGFLDIVGIYFALTQLQYRNISQNHKFQAVGLGWAFADSVLHRAVPLWVNARKAESSWDDLLQGFEANANLVFNLSLAALASLIWLRKSKPAGLLPILYTFAGVHAALPVVLSYLRLGKVTDGVSVVGFEIAAVVVLAIISWRLFVLCSYRNSA
;
A
#
# COMPACT_ATOMS: atom_id res chain seq x y z
N MET A 1 -20.03 12.21 22.13
CA MET A 1 -18.76 12.61 21.48
C MET A 1 -18.07 11.44 20.77
N THR A 2 -18.20 10.20 21.24
CA THR A 2 -17.61 8.98 20.65
C THR A 2 -18.00 8.71 19.19
N PHE A 3 -19.29 8.84 18.84
CA PHE A 3 -19.78 8.61 17.47
C PHE A 3 -19.24 9.64 16.46
N PHE A 4 -19.13 10.90 16.85
CA PHE A 4 -18.59 11.96 15.99
C PHE A 4 -17.10 11.74 15.70
N HIS A 5 -16.34 11.35 16.71
CA HIS A 5 -14.93 10.98 16.56
C HIS A 5 -14.74 9.79 15.62
N PHE A 6 -15.54 8.73 15.83
CA PHE A 6 -15.52 7.55 14.96
C PHE A 6 -15.79 7.90 13.49
N ILE A 7 -16.81 8.72 13.24
CA ILE A 7 -17.14 9.15 11.87
C ILE A 7 -15.99 9.95 11.28
N ASN A 8 -15.42 10.90 12.01
CA ASN A 8 -14.35 11.75 11.49
C ASN A 8 -13.09 10.94 11.15
N CYS A 9 -12.64 10.05 12.03
CA CYS A 9 -11.46 9.22 11.77
C CYS A 9 -11.72 8.17 10.69
N SER A 10 -12.93 7.60 10.64
CA SER A 10 -13.34 6.70 9.55
C SER A 10 -13.40 7.44 8.22
N ALA A 11 -13.94 8.66 8.19
CA ALA A 11 -13.95 9.50 7.01
C ALA A 11 -12.52 9.85 6.57
N LEU A 12 -11.66 10.29 7.48
CA LEU A 12 -10.26 10.61 7.18
C LEU A 12 -9.49 9.42 6.56
N THR A 13 -9.81 8.20 7.00
CA THR A 13 -9.16 6.95 6.55
C THR A 13 -9.72 6.42 5.23
N PHE A 14 -11.05 6.32 5.11
CA PHE A 14 -11.71 5.61 4.03
C PHE A 14 -12.26 6.51 2.93
N LEU A 15 -12.58 7.77 3.23
CA LEU A 15 -13.15 8.69 2.24
C LEU A 15 -12.22 8.95 1.05
N PRO A 16 -10.88 9.08 1.22
CA PRO A 16 -9.98 9.26 0.07
C PRO A 16 -10.00 8.09 -0.92
N HIS A 17 -10.24 6.86 -0.46
CA HIS A 17 -10.42 5.70 -1.33
C HIS A 17 -11.67 5.85 -2.20
N PHE A 18 -12.78 6.31 -1.61
CA PHE A 18 -14.02 6.56 -2.33
C PHE A 18 -13.90 7.74 -3.31
N ILE A 19 -13.27 8.83 -2.89
CA ILE A 19 -13.01 9.99 -3.75
C ILE A 19 -12.14 9.56 -4.94
N TYR A 20 -11.08 8.79 -4.71
CA TYR A 20 -10.21 8.30 -5.79
C TYR A 20 -11.00 7.44 -6.79
N TYR A 21 -11.83 6.51 -6.32
CA TYR A 21 -12.67 5.69 -7.20
C TYR A 21 -13.60 6.53 -8.08
N LYS A 22 -14.24 7.57 -7.51
CA LYS A 22 -15.16 8.46 -8.22
C LYS A 22 -14.47 9.47 -9.13
N ALA A 23 -13.28 9.95 -8.76
CA ALA A 23 -12.54 10.98 -9.49
C ALA A 23 -11.68 10.42 -10.64
N THR A 24 -11.61 9.10 -10.78
CA THR A 24 -10.82 8.42 -11.82
C THR A 24 -11.75 7.65 -12.79
N PRO A 25 -11.23 7.24 -13.97
CA PRO A 25 -11.99 6.45 -14.94
C PRO A 25 -12.51 5.10 -14.41
N LEU A 26 -12.07 4.70 -13.22
CA LEU A 26 -12.51 3.49 -12.53
C LEU A 26 -14.03 3.44 -12.34
N SER A 27 -14.65 4.59 -12.10
CA SER A 27 -16.11 4.70 -11.95
C SER A 27 -16.87 4.51 -13.25
N ASP A 28 -16.32 4.95 -14.38
CA ASP A 28 -16.94 4.81 -15.71
C ASP A 28 -16.92 3.37 -16.22
N TYR A 29 -15.85 2.63 -15.89
CA TYR A 29 -15.67 1.23 -16.32
C TYR A 29 -16.36 0.20 -15.40
N ASP A 30 -17.14 0.64 -14.41
CA ASP A 30 -17.75 -0.20 -13.36
C ASP A 30 -16.78 -1.24 -12.77
N THR A 31 -15.59 -0.75 -12.40
CA THR A 31 -14.46 -1.61 -12.00
C THR A 31 -14.55 -2.12 -10.57
N PHE A 32 -15.71 -1.93 -9.92
CA PHE A 32 -15.92 -2.29 -8.52
C PHE A 32 -15.60 -3.77 -8.27
N THR A 33 -16.11 -4.67 -9.12
CA THR A 33 -15.85 -6.12 -9.03
C THR A 33 -14.35 -6.44 -9.13
N THR A 34 -13.61 -5.70 -9.94
CA THR A 34 -12.17 -5.93 -10.12
C THR A 34 -11.36 -5.47 -8.92
N SER A 35 -11.74 -4.33 -8.33
CA SER A 35 -11.17 -3.84 -7.08
C SER A 35 -11.50 -4.79 -5.92
N ALA A 36 -12.74 -5.30 -5.85
CA ALA A 36 -13.15 -6.29 -4.86
C ALA A 36 -12.36 -7.62 -4.98
N LYS A 37 -12.09 -8.09 -6.20
CA LYS A 37 -11.21 -9.26 -6.41
C LYS A 37 -9.79 -8.99 -5.94
N ALA A 38 -9.24 -7.81 -6.20
CA ALA A 38 -7.91 -7.44 -5.72
C ALA A 38 -7.85 -7.35 -4.18
N ALA A 39 -8.89 -6.79 -3.54
CA ALA A 39 -9.05 -6.80 -2.09
C ALA A 39 -9.08 -8.23 -1.52
N ALA A 40 -9.77 -9.17 -2.17
CA ALA A 40 -9.79 -10.57 -1.75
C ALA A 40 -8.41 -11.23 -1.86
N VAL A 41 -7.65 -10.94 -2.92
CA VAL A 41 -6.26 -11.40 -3.05
C VAL A 41 -5.39 -10.84 -1.93
N TYR A 42 -5.53 -9.54 -1.61
CA TYR A 42 -4.82 -8.95 -0.48
C TYR A 42 -5.14 -9.67 0.83
N ILE A 43 -6.41 -9.91 1.14
CA ILE A 43 -6.81 -10.62 2.37
C ILE A 43 -6.16 -12.00 2.43
N ALA A 44 -6.17 -12.76 1.33
CA ALA A 44 -5.50 -14.07 1.27
C ALA A 44 -3.98 -13.95 1.51
N THR A 45 -3.33 -12.95 0.90
CA THR A 45 -1.89 -12.71 1.10
C THR A 45 -1.57 -12.26 2.52
N ALA A 46 -2.42 -11.44 3.14
CA ALA A 46 -2.27 -10.98 4.51
C ALA A 46 -2.40 -12.14 5.49
N LEU A 47 -3.38 -13.04 5.29
CA LEU A 47 -3.50 -14.26 6.08
C LEU A 47 -2.26 -15.15 5.96
N LEU A 48 -1.74 -15.32 4.73
CA LEU A 48 -0.50 -16.06 4.53
C LEU A 48 0.68 -15.41 5.25
N LYS A 49 0.83 -14.08 5.16
CA LYS A 49 1.86 -13.33 5.89
C LYS A 49 1.74 -13.55 7.40
N LEU A 50 0.54 -13.48 7.97
CA LEU A 50 0.31 -13.71 9.39
C LEU A 50 0.70 -15.13 9.82
N ILE A 51 0.36 -16.15 9.01
CA ILE A 51 0.77 -17.54 9.27
C ILE A 51 2.29 -17.68 9.22
N CYS A 52 2.94 -17.10 8.21
CA CYS A 52 4.41 -17.12 8.10
C CYS A 52 5.07 -16.39 9.28
N GLN A 53 4.56 -15.22 9.66
CA GLN A 53 5.06 -14.47 10.80
C GLN A 53 4.90 -15.27 12.09
N ALA A 54 3.74 -15.86 12.34
CA ALA A 54 3.50 -16.67 13.54
C ALA A 54 4.34 -17.96 13.60
N THR A 55 4.71 -18.53 12.45
CA THR A 55 5.45 -19.80 12.39
C THR A 55 6.96 -19.59 12.45
N PHE A 56 7.47 -18.58 11.76
CA PHE A 56 8.91 -18.39 11.57
C PHE A 56 9.50 -17.29 12.46
N LEU A 57 8.72 -16.26 12.82
CA LEU A 57 9.20 -15.22 13.72
C LEU A 57 9.01 -15.63 15.16
N ARG A 58 10.01 -15.32 15.98
CA ARG A 58 9.94 -15.50 17.43
C ARG A 58 9.33 -14.25 18.06
N VAL A 59 8.68 -14.42 19.20
CA VAL A 59 8.32 -13.29 20.06
C VAL A 59 9.64 -12.63 20.47
N GLN A 60 9.87 -11.39 20.00
CA GLN A 60 11.02 -10.61 20.39
C GLN A 60 10.71 -9.84 21.67
N ASP A 61 11.63 -9.86 22.62
CA ASP A 61 11.64 -8.90 23.73
C ASP A 61 12.02 -7.52 23.17
N ALA A 62 11.31 -6.47 23.59
CA ALA A 62 11.29 -5.15 22.95
C ALA A 62 12.64 -4.41 22.90
N ASP A 63 13.68 -4.94 23.54
CA ASP A 63 14.96 -4.23 23.77
C ASP A 63 16.15 -4.78 22.95
N VAL A 64 15.98 -5.85 22.15
CA VAL A 64 17.07 -6.46 21.37
C VAL A 64 16.75 -6.52 19.87
N PHE A 65 17.52 -5.81 19.06
CA PHE A 65 17.45 -5.90 17.59
C PHE A 65 18.08 -7.21 17.09
N ASP A 66 17.25 -8.12 16.55
CA ASP A 66 17.72 -9.35 15.91
C ASP A 66 17.69 -9.22 14.38
N LEU A 67 18.88 -9.06 13.79
CA LEU A 67 19.06 -8.91 12.34
C LEU A 67 18.43 -10.09 11.55
N ASN A 68 18.50 -11.31 12.07
CA ASN A 68 17.97 -12.48 11.36
C ASN A 68 16.44 -12.42 11.28
N GLN A 69 15.80 -11.95 12.35
CA GLN A 69 14.34 -11.80 12.39
C GLN A 69 13.87 -10.66 11.49
N GLU A 70 14.61 -9.55 11.40
CA GLU A 70 14.28 -8.45 10.49
C GLU A 70 14.46 -8.84 9.01
N ILE A 71 15.51 -9.60 8.68
CA ILE A 71 15.67 -10.17 7.34
C ILE A 71 14.50 -11.08 7.00
N LEU A 72 14.08 -11.95 7.94
CA LEU A 72 12.96 -12.84 7.74
C LEU A 72 11.62 -12.10 7.59
N LYS A 73 11.38 -11.03 8.37
CA LYS A 73 10.24 -10.11 8.18
C LYS A 73 10.25 -9.50 6.78
N GLY A 74 11.42 -9.03 6.33
CA GLY A 74 11.62 -8.51 4.97
C GLY A 74 11.28 -9.54 3.89
N LEU A 75 11.75 -10.79 4.05
CA LEU A 75 11.44 -11.90 3.15
C LEU A 75 9.94 -12.21 3.09
N ILE A 76 9.26 -12.22 4.23
CA ILE A 76 7.80 -12.40 4.28
C ILE A 76 7.08 -11.23 3.60
N GLY A 77 7.63 -10.01 3.68
CA GLY A 77 7.11 -8.84 2.97
C GLY A 77 7.07 -9.00 1.44
N PHE A 78 7.94 -9.82 0.83
CA PHE A 78 7.88 -10.10 -0.61
C PHE A 78 6.60 -10.81 -1.05
N LEU A 79 5.85 -11.43 -0.14
CA LEU A 79 4.54 -12.02 -0.46
C LEU A 79 3.55 -10.98 -1.00
N ASP A 80 3.68 -9.71 -0.60
CA ASP A 80 2.85 -8.63 -1.15
C ASP A 80 3.14 -8.40 -2.64
N ILE A 81 4.41 -8.46 -3.04
CA ILE A 81 4.83 -8.33 -4.45
C ILE A 81 4.27 -9.50 -5.27
N VAL A 82 4.32 -10.73 -4.73
CA VAL A 82 3.73 -11.92 -5.36
C VAL A 82 2.21 -11.78 -5.49
N GLY A 83 1.55 -11.26 -4.46
CA GLY A 83 0.11 -11.02 -4.47
C GLY A 83 -0.31 -9.97 -5.50
N ILE A 84 0.42 -8.85 -5.58
CA ILE A 84 0.18 -7.81 -6.59
C ILE A 84 0.45 -8.36 -8.00
N TYR A 85 1.50 -9.17 -8.19
CA TYR A 85 1.76 -9.86 -9.45
C TYR A 85 0.58 -10.75 -9.85
N PHE A 86 0.09 -11.58 -8.92
CA PHE A 86 -1.04 -12.46 -9.16
C PHE A 86 -2.30 -11.66 -9.49
N ALA A 87 -2.61 -10.62 -8.71
CA ALA A 87 -3.73 -9.75 -8.97
C ALA A 87 -3.63 -9.16 -10.39
N LEU A 88 -2.51 -8.50 -10.72
CA LEU A 88 -2.33 -7.87 -12.02
C LEU A 88 -2.32 -8.86 -13.19
N THR A 89 -1.73 -10.05 -13.07
CA THR A 89 -1.54 -10.93 -14.24
C THR A 89 -2.62 -11.98 -14.41
N GLN A 90 -3.09 -12.58 -13.30
CA GLN A 90 -3.94 -13.77 -13.33
C GLN A 90 -5.43 -13.44 -13.22
N LEU A 91 -5.79 -12.32 -12.60
CA LEU A 91 -7.19 -11.94 -12.56
C LEU A 91 -7.66 -11.52 -13.96
N GLN A 92 -8.81 -12.07 -14.37
CA GLN A 92 -9.52 -11.62 -15.56
C GLN A 92 -10.29 -10.34 -15.24
N TYR A 93 -10.00 -9.30 -16.00
CA TYR A 93 -10.65 -8.00 -15.89
C TYR A 93 -11.51 -7.80 -17.12
N ARG A 94 -12.81 -7.73 -16.90
CA ARG A 94 -13.77 -7.38 -17.95
C ARG A 94 -13.83 -5.85 -17.99
N ASN A 95 -13.81 -5.26 -19.19
CA ASN A 95 -14.08 -3.83 -19.44
C ASN A 95 -13.06 -2.77 -18.97
N ILE A 96 -11.81 -3.13 -18.63
CA ILE A 96 -10.77 -2.12 -18.27
C ILE A 96 -9.58 -2.16 -19.22
N SER A 97 -9.10 -0.99 -19.65
CA SER A 97 -7.87 -0.91 -20.43
C SER A 97 -6.65 -1.24 -19.55
N GLN A 98 -5.60 -1.81 -20.14
CA GLN A 98 -4.38 -2.18 -19.41
C GLN A 98 -3.76 -1.01 -18.64
N ASN A 99 -3.95 0.22 -19.14
CA ASN A 99 -3.42 1.44 -18.53
C ASN A 99 -4.14 1.86 -17.25
N HIS A 100 -5.38 1.41 -17.00
CA HIS A 100 -6.12 1.76 -15.78
C HIS A 100 -6.23 0.58 -14.81
N LYS A 101 -5.93 -0.64 -15.28
CA LYS A 101 -6.02 -1.88 -14.48
C LYS A 101 -5.24 -1.82 -13.17
N PHE A 102 -4.08 -1.15 -13.16
CA PHE A 102 -3.28 -0.99 -11.96
C PHE A 102 -3.98 -0.15 -10.88
N GLN A 103 -4.80 0.83 -11.27
CA GLN A 103 -5.52 1.70 -10.34
C GLN A 103 -6.58 0.89 -9.59
N ALA A 104 -7.31 0.00 -10.28
CA ALA A 104 -8.32 -0.85 -9.65
C ALA A 104 -7.70 -1.81 -8.63
N VAL A 105 -6.56 -2.41 -9.01
CA VAL A 105 -5.80 -3.33 -8.15
C VAL A 105 -5.22 -2.60 -6.95
N GLY A 106 -4.49 -1.51 -7.17
CA GLY A 106 -3.86 -0.74 -6.11
C GLY A 106 -4.88 -0.17 -5.12
N LEU A 107 -6.02 0.31 -5.62
CA LEU A 107 -7.12 0.80 -4.78
C LEU A 107 -7.73 -0.31 -3.93
N GLY A 108 -8.04 -1.46 -4.53
CA GLY A 108 -8.64 -2.59 -3.81
C GLY A 108 -7.69 -3.17 -2.76
N TRP A 109 -6.41 -3.26 -3.11
CA TRP A 109 -5.33 -3.68 -2.22
C TRP A 109 -5.19 -2.72 -1.02
N ALA A 110 -5.06 -1.42 -1.28
CA ALA A 110 -4.92 -0.39 -0.23
C ALA A 110 -6.15 -0.29 0.67
N PHE A 111 -7.34 -0.45 0.10
CA PHE A 111 -8.58 -0.40 0.86
C PHE A 111 -8.65 -1.59 1.83
N ALA A 112 -8.35 -2.79 1.36
CA ALA A 112 -8.32 -3.98 2.21
C ALA A 112 -7.23 -3.89 3.29
N ASP A 113 -6.05 -3.36 2.95
CA ASP A 113 -4.97 -3.07 3.90
C ASP A 113 -5.43 -2.13 5.02
N SER A 114 -6.08 -1.03 4.65
CA SER A 114 -6.61 -0.05 5.60
C SER A 114 -7.70 -0.64 6.48
N VAL A 115 -8.60 -1.47 5.93
CA VAL A 115 -9.64 -2.14 6.72
C VAL A 115 -9.01 -3.10 7.73
N LEU A 116 -8.09 -3.97 7.31
CA LEU A 116 -7.48 -4.96 8.22
C LEU A 116 -6.67 -4.30 9.34
N HIS A 117 -5.88 -3.26 9.03
CA HIS A 117 -4.98 -2.65 10.02
C HIS A 117 -5.65 -1.59 10.89
N ARG A 118 -6.73 -0.94 10.42
CA ARG A 118 -7.27 0.26 11.06
C ARG A 118 -8.70 0.14 11.53
N ALA A 119 -9.51 -0.80 11.00
CA ALA A 119 -10.90 -0.91 11.42
C ALA A 119 -11.06 -1.27 12.91
N VAL A 120 -10.23 -2.20 13.41
CA VAL A 120 -10.28 -2.61 14.83
C VAL A 120 -9.80 -1.49 15.77
N PRO A 121 -8.63 -0.86 15.55
CA PRO A 121 -8.21 0.30 16.35
C PRO A 121 -9.25 1.42 16.35
N LEU A 122 -9.77 1.83 15.19
CA LEU A 122 -10.79 2.88 15.09
C LEU A 122 -12.06 2.54 15.88
N TRP A 123 -12.50 1.28 15.82
CA TRP A 123 -13.67 0.82 16.57
C TRP A 123 -13.44 0.80 18.09
N VAL A 124 -12.28 0.32 18.53
CA VAL A 124 -11.95 0.23 19.96
C VAL A 124 -11.70 1.63 20.54
N ASN A 125 -10.97 2.48 19.82
CA ASN A 125 -10.64 3.84 20.24
C ASN A 125 -11.89 4.70 20.28
N ALA A 126 -12.84 4.53 19.35
CA ALA A 126 -14.14 5.19 19.43
C ALA A 126 -14.93 4.88 20.72
N ARG A 127 -14.68 3.75 21.40
CA ARG A 127 -15.33 3.43 22.68
C ARG A 127 -14.65 4.12 23.87
N LYS A 128 -13.36 4.43 23.76
CA LYS A 128 -12.62 5.19 24.77
C LYS A 128 -12.91 6.66 24.49
N ALA A 129 -13.53 7.38 25.42
CA ALA A 129 -13.99 8.76 25.19
C ALA A 129 -12.85 9.81 25.10
N GLU A 130 -11.61 9.36 24.87
CA GLU A 130 -10.41 10.18 24.78
C GLU A 130 -9.94 10.22 23.34
N SER A 131 -10.09 11.38 22.69
CA SER A 131 -9.55 11.64 21.36
C SER A 131 -8.05 11.84 21.49
N SER A 132 -7.26 10.90 20.96
CA SER A 132 -5.80 11.00 20.92
C SER A 132 -5.32 11.48 19.56
N TRP A 133 -4.15 12.12 19.54
CA TRP A 133 -3.45 12.50 18.30
C TRP A 133 -3.09 11.29 17.43
N ASP A 134 -2.99 10.10 18.03
CA ASP A 134 -2.64 8.86 17.34
C ASP A 134 -3.71 8.41 16.35
N ASP A 135 -4.99 8.62 16.66
CA ASP A 135 -6.10 8.27 15.76
C ASP A 135 -6.09 9.10 14.47
N LEU A 136 -5.68 10.37 14.59
CA LEU A 136 -5.56 11.28 13.46
C LEU A 136 -4.31 10.97 12.62
N LEU A 137 -3.18 10.67 13.26
CA LEU A 137 -1.96 10.20 12.60
C LEU A 137 -2.19 8.88 11.86
N GLN A 138 -2.95 7.96 12.45
CA GLN A 138 -3.32 6.69 11.80
C GLN A 138 -4.15 6.91 10.52
N GLY A 139 -5.03 7.91 10.50
CA GLY A 139 -5.76 8.32 9.30
C GLY A 139 -4.85 8.87 8.20
N PHE A 140 -3.84 9.67 8.56
CA PHE A 140 -2.84 10.14 7.59
C PHE A 140 -1.94 9.03 7.06
N GLU A 141 -1.51 8.10 7.92
CA GLU A 141 -0.78 6.89 7.53
C GLU A 141 -1.61 6.07 6.53
N ALA A 142 -2.95 6.06 6.65
CA ALA A 142 -3.82 5.37 5.69
C ALA A 142 -3.79 5.97 4.30
N ASN A 143 -3.75 7.30 4.25
CA ASN A 143 -3.69 8.02 2.99
C ASN A 143 -2.30 7.87 2.36
N ALA A 144 -1.24 7.84 3.17
CA ALA A 144 0.10 7.49 2.70
C ALA A 144 0.13 6.06 2.12
N ASN A 145 -0.40 5.07 2.85
CA ASN A 145 -0.47 3.69 2.35
C ASN A 145 -1.28 3.55 1.07
N LEU A 146 -2.36 4.31 0.90
CA LEU A 146 -3.11 4.33 -0.36
C LEU A 146 -2.23 4.77 -1.53
N VAL A 147 -1.53 5.89 -1.39
CA VAL A 147 -0.63 6.42 -2.43
C VAL A 147 0.55 5.48 -2.67
N PHE A 148 1.10 4.88 -1.62
CA PHE A 148 2.19 3.90 -1.70
C PHE A 148 1.78 2.65 -2.49
N ASN A 149 0.62 2.06 -2.19
CA ASN A 149 0.12 0.87 -2.88
C ASN A 149 -0.28 1.16 -4.33
N LEU A 150 -0.86 2.33 -4.62
CA LEU A 150 -1.16 2.76 -5.98
C LEU A 150 0.13 2.94 -6.82
N SER A 151 1.16 3.56 -6.24
CA SER A 151 2.45 3.77 -6.93
C SER A 151 3.21 2.45 -7.14
N LEU A 152 3.14 1.51 -6.18
CA LEU A 152 3.66 0.16 -6.32
C LEU A 152 2.92 -0.63 -7.41
N ALA A 153 1.58 -0.60 -7.42
CA ALA A 153 0.77 -1.25 -8.45
C ALA A 153 1.05 -0.66 -9.84
N ALA A 154 1.28 0.66 -9.94
CA ALA A 154 1.67 1.32 -11.18
C ALA A 154 3.03 0.79 -11.70
N LEU A 155 4.05 0.73 -10.84
CA LEU A 155 5.36 0.17 -11.20
C LEU A 155 5.25 -1.31 -11.61
N ALA A 156 4.53 -2.10 -10.83
CA ALA A 156 4.26 -3.50 -11.11
C ALA A 156 3.58 -3.69 -12.48
N SER A 157 2.65 -2.81 -12.86
CA SER A 157 2.01 -2.84 -14.18
C SER A 157 3.00 -2.55 -15.31
N LEU A 158 3.96 -1.64 -15.11
CA LEU A 158 5.03 -1.38 -16.07
C LEU A 158 5.97 -2.60 -16.18
N ILE A 159 6.25 -3.30 -15.08
CA ILE A 159 7.16 -4.46 -15.05
C ILE A 159 6.49 -5.72 -15.64
N TRP A 160 5.20 -5.96 -15.43
CA TRP A 160 4.59 -7.24 -15.81
C TRP A 160 3.56 -7.18 -16.92
N LEU A 161 2.85 -6.07 -17.10
CA LEU A 161 1.78 -5.99 -18.11
C LEU A 161 2.24 -5.40 -19.43
N ARG A 162 3.26 -4.53 -19.42
CA ARG A 162 3.79 -3.95 -20.65
C ARG A 162 4.76 -4.89 -21.37
N LYS A 163 4.53 -5.10 -22.66
CA LYS A 163 5.38 -5.91 -23.54
C LYS A 163 6.56 -5.13 -24.13
N SER A 164 6.37 -3.87 -24.55
CA SER A 164 7.41 -3.02 -25.12
C SER A 164 8.09 -2.18 -24.03
N LYS A 165 9.36 -2.48 -23.72
CA LYS A 165 10.18 -1.68 -22.81
C LYS A 165 11.59 -1.48 -23.36
N PRO A 166 12.14 -0.27 -23.28
CA PRO A 166 13.53 -0.04 -23.63
C PRO A 166 14.43 -0.78 -22.62
N ALA A 167 15.44 -1.49 -23.10
CA ALA A 167 16.31 -2.33 -22.28
C ALA A 167 16.95 -1.59 -21.09
N GLY A 168 17.28 -0.30 -21.26
CA GLY A 168 17.86 0.55 -20.21
C GLY A 168 16.90 0.99 -19.11
N LEU A 169 15.57 0.91 -19.31
CA LEU A 169 14.59 1.31 -18.28
C LEU A 169 14.25 0.18 -17.32
N LEU A 170 14.44 -1.08 -17.73
CA LEU A 170 14.19 -2.23 -16.90
C LEU A 170 14.98 -2.23 -15.58
N PRO A 171 16.31 -1.97 -15.55
CA PRO A 171 17.04 -1.89 -14.28
C PRO A 171 16.51 -0.76 -13.40
N ILE A 172 16.14 0.39 -13.99
CA ILE A 172 15.57 1.53 -13.26
C ILE A 172 14.24 1.16 -12.59
N LEU A 173 13.38 0.40 -13.27
CA LEU A 173 12.12 -0.06 -12.68
C LEU A 173 12.35 -1.01 -11.50
N TYR A 174 13.31 -1.92 -11.60
CA TYR A 174 13.63 -2.85 -10.52
C TYR A 174 14.32 -2.17 -9.34
N THR A 175 15.19 -1.18 -9.56
CA THR A 175 15.78 -0.41 -8.45
C THR A 175 14.70 0.33 -7.67
N PHE A 176 13.75 0.99 -8.36
CA PHE A 176 12.63 1.65 -7.67
C PHE A 176 11.69 0.68 -6.97
N ALA A 177 11.41 -0.49 -7.54
CA ALA A 177 10.68 -1.54 -6.85
C ALA A 177 11.40 -1.99 -5.56
N GLY A 178 12.73 -2.06 -5.58
CA GLY A 178 13.56 -2.30 -4.40
C GLY A 178 13.43 -1.20 -3.33
N VAL A 179 13.43 0.08 -3.74
CA VAL A 179 13.20 1.21 -2.82
C VAL A 179 11.81 1.14 -2.19
N HIS A 180 10.78 0.80 -2.97
CA HIS A 180 9.43 0.57 -2.43
C HIS A 180 9.42 -0.53 -1.36
N ALA A 181 10.08 -1.67 -1.62
CA ALA A 181 10.17 -2.77 -0.66
C ALA A 181 10.98 -2.41 0.61
N ALA A 182 11.94 -1.51 0.50
CA ALA A 182 12.78 -1.08 1.62
C ALA A 182 12.06 -0.10 2.57
N LEU A 183 11.15 0.74 2.05
CA LEU A 183 10.45 1.76 2.85
C LEU A 183 9.79 1.20 4.14
N PRO A 184 8.98 0.12 4.12
CA PRO A 184 8.36 -0.40 5.34
C PRO A 184 9.38 -0.92 6.37
N VAL A 185 10.53 -1.42 5.92
CA VAL A 185 11.63 -1.84 6.81
C VAL A 185 12.26 -0.63 7.49
N VAL A 186 12.52 0.44 6.73
CA VAL A 186 13.04 1.70 7.26
C VAL A 186 12.06 2.32 8.28
N LEU A 187 10.77 2.33 7.97
CA LEU A 187 9.74 2.84 8.89
C LEU A 187 9.66 2.00 10.17
N SER A 188 9.76 0.67 10.06
CA SER A 188 9.78 -0.22 11.22
C SER A 188 10.98 0.06 12.12
N TYR A 189 12.15 0.29 11.53
CA TYR A 189 13.36 0.67 12.25
C TYR A 189 13.23 2.02 12.96
N LEU A 190 12.69 3.05 12.28
CA LEU A 190 12.47 4.37 12.87
C LEU A 190 11.49 4.32 14.06
N ARG A 191 10.42 3.51 13.95
CA ARG A 191 9.45 3.31 15.02
C ARG A 191 10.05 2.57 16.22
N LEU A 192 10.91 1.57 15.98
CA LEU A 192 11.54 0.78 17.04
C LEU A 192 12.63 1.56 17.78
N GLY A 193 13.41 2.37 17.07
CA GLY A 193 14.55 3.08 17.65
C GLY A 193 14.18 4.12 18.72
N LYS A 194 12.89 4.42 18.94
CA LYS A 194 12.40 5.53 19.79
C LYS A 194 13.11 6.87 19.50
N VAL A 195 13.77 7.00 18.35
CA VAL A 195 14.61 8.16 18.00
C VAL A 195 13.76 9.36 17.63
N THR A 196 12.50 9.16 17.23
CA THR A 196 11.62 10.22 16.71
C THR A 196 10.19 10.06 17.20
N ASP A 197 9.54 11.19 17.49
CA ASP A 197 8.12 11.25 17.83
C ASP A 197 7.25 10.72 16.68
N GLY A 198 6.08 10.15 17.00
CA GLY A 198 5.16 9.55 16.02
C GLY A 198 4.78 10.49 14.87
N VAL A 199 4.65 11.78 15.16
CA VAL A 199 4.40 12.83 14.15
C VAL A 199 5.52 12.92 13.11
N SER A 200 6.77 12.86 13.56
CA SER A 200 7.94 12.95 12.68
C SER A 200 8.07 11.73 11.78
N VAL A 201 7.74 10.54 12.30
CA VAL A 201 7.75 9.30 11.52
C VAL A 201 6.69 9.33 10.41
N VAL A 202 5.45 9.72 10.74
CA VAL A 202 4.37 9.85 9.75
C VAL A 202 4.69 10.94 8.73
N GLY A 203 5.28 12.05 9.15
CA GLY A 203 5.75 13.10 8.24
C GLY A 203 6.79 12.60 7.24
N PHE A 204 7.78 11.82 7.70
CA PHE A 204 8.78 11.18 6.84
C PHE A 204 8.14 10.18 5.86
N GLU A 205 7.21 9.36 6.34
CA GLU A 205 6.47 8.40 5.52
C GLU A 205 5.72 9.08 4.38
N ILE A 206 4.94 10.13 4.69
CA ILE A 206 4.21 10.91 3.68
C ILE A 206 5.18 11.50 2.66
N ALA A 207 6.28 12.10 3.10
CA ALA A 207 7.27 12.69 2.20
C ALA A 207 7.90 11.63 1.27
N ALA A 208 8.31 10.49 1.81
CA ALA A 208 8.89 9.40 1.04
C ALA A 208 7.90 8.83 0.01
N VAL A 209 6.65 8.61 0.41
CA VAL A 209 5.59 8.11 -0.48
C VAL A 209 5.28 9.10 -1.60
N VAL A 210 5.24 10.41 -1.30
CA VAL A 210 5.02 11.44 -2.33
C VAL A 210 6.15 11.44 -3.36
N VAL A 211 7.41 11.32 -2.92
CA VAL A 211 8.56 11.20 -3.83
C VAL A 211 8.42 9.96 -4.71
N LEU A 212 8.11 8.80 -4.13
CA LEU A 212 7.91 7.55 -4.87
C LEU A 212 6.76 7.66 -5.88
N ALA A 213 5.66 8.30 -5.51
CA ALA A 213 4.52 8.53 -6.39
C ALA A 213 4.88 9.44 -7.57
N ILE A 214 5.62 10.53 -7.34
CA ILE A 214 6.09 11.43 -8.40
C ILE A 214 6.99 10.67 -9.38
N ILE A 215 7.93 9.87 -8.87
CA ILE A 215 8.84 9.08 -9.70
C ILE A 215 8.06 8.04 -10.52
N SER A 216 7.15 7.30 -9.88
CA SER A 216 6.30 6.31 -10.55
C SER A 216 5.46 6.96 -11.65
N TRP A 217 4.89 8.14 -11.39
CA TRP A 217 4.17 8.93 -12.40
C TRP A 217 5.06 9.32 -13.58
N ARG A 218 6.26 9.85 -13.33
CA ARG A 218 7.21 10.21 -14.41
C ARG A 218 7.58 9.00 -15.27
N LEU A 219 7.87 7.86 -14.64
CA LEU A 219 8.17 6.60 -15.35
C LEU A 219 6.98 6.15 -16.19
N PHE A 220 5.76 6.22 -15.65
CA PHE A 220 4.53 5.86 -16.35
C PHE A 220 4.29 6.74 -17.58
N VAL A 221 4.49 8.06 -17.47
CA VAL A 221 4.37 9.00 -18.60
C VAL A 221 5.43 8.72 -19.67
N LEU A 222 6.70 8.54 -19.29
CA LEU A 222 7.79 8.24 -20.23
C LEU A 222 7.54 6.95 -21.01
N CYS A 223 6.97 5.93 -20.36
CA CYS A 223 6.58 4.70 -21.03
C CYS A 223 5.37 4.90 -21.94
N SER A 224 4.41 5.74 -21.55
CA SER A 224 3.16 5.95 -22.30
C SER A 224 3.39 6.73 -23.58
N TYR A 225 4.19 7.81 -23.54
CA TYR A 225 4.47 8.66 -24.69
C TYR A 225 5.16 7.91 -25.84
N ARG A 226 6.07 6.99 -25.52
CA ARG A 226 6.87 6.27 -26.53
C ARG A 226 6.14 5.13 -27.26
N ASN A 227 4.90 4.83 -26.88
CA ASN A 227 4.07 3.83 -27.58
C ASN A 227 3.15 4.48 -28.63
N SER A 228 3.12 5.82 -28.68
CA SER A 228 2.33 6.63 -29.63
C SER A 228 3.18 7.25 -30.75
N ALA A 229 4.49 7.05 -30.70
CA ALA A 229 5.47 7.45 -31.72
C ALA A 229 6.04 6.19 -32.37
#